data_AF-A0A6J7P1R4-F1
#
_entry.id   AF-A0A6J7P1R4-F1
#
_cell.length_a   1.000
_cell.length_b   1.000
_cell.length_c   1.000
_cell.angle_alpha   90.00
_cell.angle_beta   90.00
_cell.angle_gamma   90.00
#
_symmetry.space_group_name_H-M   'P 1'
#
loop_
_entity.id
_entity.type
_entity.pdbx_description
1 polymer ?
#
loop_
_entity_poly.entity_id
_entity_poly.type
_entity_poly.pdbx_seq_one_letter_code
_entity_poly.pdbx_strand_id
1 'polypeptide(L)'
;MSPNLAAGETFHEPGPLLLAMMQDLRAKPPVGIAVGIPQTVRNAEALISDSGAIVKFDPPANARAAQITSYTVTNVKTGAEKSFTNSPAVLTGLKNGTSYTFTVTASNSLGTSEPVTTNAITPKAAWKQVVIDPKADAKNLTTVTFNTNPAIVYQDANNGALKVALWNGKLWNKLTVDGRGGSAGRTRNPISGDVSACVSGYGKTQTLHIFYADSVDKDLRYATYDGKTFKYDVVDGNGSAVNKYDDPIRVRTASDVSVANACSIYSAGVQVFYRDESQGVLLGAVKAKGSTEWKYEIIDGDRKTDDRTTGDVAFHLDALFDGKDTILLYDSILTINQRKEATAGAIRVARRTGLSPAAWKFSTIDESGGPIAVVGYDVTLQKGARGILATWLTASTLTLPKAEQIRWAYLAAPTVIKTLPTTGYGTPSKFLSSDGSTTIFNCQQRLCALDLSKSTFSLVSKEQSVDGIDSAWIVLNKVRTLISGIDNKLVSLRAA
;
A
#
# COMPACT_ATOMS: atom_id res chain seq x y z
N MET A 1 -12.49 -14.23 -29.44
CA MET A 1 -12.80 -14.36 -30.87
C MET A 1 -14.22 -14.86 -30.97
N SER A 2 -15.17 -14.01 -31.36
CA SER A 2 -16.51 -14.47 -31.71
C SER A 2 -16.43 -14.95 -33.16
N PRO A 3 -16.67 -16.24 -33.46
CA PRO A 3 -16.64 -16.72 -34.83
C PRO A 3 -17.73 -15.99 -35.64
N ASN A 4 -17.35 -15.48 -36.81
CA ASN A 4 -18.27 -14.85 -37.75
C ASN A 4 -18.88 -15.95 -38.62
N LEU A 5 -19.98 -16.56 -38.16
CA LEU A 5 -20.64 -17.66 -38.83
C LEU A 5 -21.69 -17.13 -39.81
N ALA A 6 -21.75 -17.73 -41.00
CA ALA A 6 -22.80 -17.43 -41.97
C ALA A 6 -24.14 -18.07 -41.52
N ALA A 7 -25.27 -17.47 -41.92
CA ALA A 7 -26.58 -18.03 -41.63
C ALA A 7 -26.73 -19.42 -42.29
N GLY A 8 -26.94 -20.46 -41.48
CA GLY A 8 -27.19 -21.84 -41.94
C GLY A 8 -26.01 -22.81 -41.82
N GLU A 9 -24.86 -22.40 -41.29
CA GLU A 9 -23.76 -23.33 -41.04
C GLU A 9 -24.12 -24.37 -39.97
N THR A 10 -23.91 -25.65 -40.30
CA THR A 10 -24.18 -26.79 -39.42
C THR A 10 -22.86 -27.34 -38.91
N PHE A 11 -22.68 -27.40 -37.58
CA PHE A 11 -21.50 -28.01 -36.98
C PHE A 11 -21.60 -29.54 -37.07
N HIS A 12 -20.77 -30.15 -37.90
CA HIS A 12 -20.55 -31.59 -37.87
C HIS A 12 -19.48 -31.87 -36.81
N GLU A 13 -19.82 -32.66 -35.79
CA GLU A 13 -18.93 -33.06 -34.69
C GLU A 13 -18.38 -31.91 -33.84
N PRO A 14 -19.25 -31.10 -33.19
CA PRO A 14 -18.77 -30.08 -32.28
C PRO A 14 -17.96 -30.74 -31.15
N GLY A 15 -16.71 -30.30 -30.97
CA GLY A 15 -15.89 -30.74 -29.84
C GLY A 15 -16.50 -30.31 -28.48
N PRO A 16 -16.03 -30.87 -27.35
CA PRO A 16 -16.62 -30.66 -26.03
C PRO A 16 -16.69 -29.19 -25.59
N LEU A 17 -15.73 -28.35 -26.02
CA LEU A 17 -15.75 -26.90 -25.76
C LEU A 17 -16.90 -26.20 -26.49
N LEU A 18 -17.15 -26.56 -27.75
CA LEU A 18 -18.23 -25.98 -28.55
C LEU A 18 -19.60 -26.43 -28.03
N LEU A 19 -19.73 -27.71 -27.65
CA LEU A 19 -20.92 -28.22 -26.94
C LEU A 19 -21.18 -27.46 -25.65
N ALA A 20 -20.15 -27.24 -24.83
CA ALA A 20 -20.27 -26.47 -23.59
C ALA A 20 -20.65 -25.00 -23.86
N MET A 21 -20.08 -24.37 -24.88
CA MET A 21 -20.44 -23.00 -25.29
C MET A 21 -21.88 -22.92 -25.81
N MET A 22 -22.32 -23.88 -26.63
CA MET A 22 -23.70 -23.94 -27.11
C MET A 22 -24.69 -24.23 -25.98
N GLN A 23 -24.31 -25.05 -25.01
CA GLN A 23 -25.11 -25.32 -23.82
C GLN A 23 -25.20 -24.08 -22.91
N ASP A 24 -24.10 -23.34 -22.70
CA ASP A 24 -24.13 -22.05 -21.99
C ASP A 24 -24.97 -21.01 -22.74
N LEU A 25 -24.85 -20.93 -24.07
CA LEU A 25 -25.66 -20.02 -24.90
C LEU A 25 -27.15 -20.38 -24.89
N ARG A 26 -27.53 -21.66 -24.87
CA ARG A 26 -28.93 -22.12 -24.75
C ARG A 26 -29.49 -21.94 -23.34
N ALA A 27 -28.65 -22.03 -22.32
CA ALA A 27 -29.02 -21.77 -20.92
C ALA A 27 -29.04 -20.26 -20.58
N LYS A 28 -28.51 -19.41 -21.47
CA LYS A 28 -28.48 -17.95 -21.29
C LYS A 28 -29.83 -17.36 -21.71
N PRO A 29 -30.56 -16.68 -20.82
CA PRO A 29 -31.78 -15.98 -21.22
C PRO A 29 -31.44 -14.85 -22.20
N PRO A 30 -32.37 -14.47 -23.09
CA PRO A 30 -32.17 -13.37 -24.02
C PRO A 30 -31.72 -12.12 -23.27
N VAL A 31 -30.68 -11.44 -23.78
CA VAL A 31 -30.18 -10.20 -23.18
C VAL A 31 -31.33 -9.19 -23.11
N GLY A 32 -31.56 -8.63 -21.93
CA GLY A 32 -32.61 -7.64 -21.69
C GLY A 32 -34.00 -8.21 -21.33
N ILE A 33 -34.17 -9.53 -21.23
CA ILE A 33 -35.45 -10.13 -20.78
C ILE A 33 -35.26 -10.79 -19.41
N ALA A 34 -35.93 -10.26 -18.40
CA ALA A 34 -35.98 -10.85 -17.08
C ALA A 34 -36.80 -12.14 -17.09
N VAL A 35 -36.28 -13.20 -16.45
CA VAL A 35 -36.96 -14.52 -16.35
C VAL A 35 -37.53 -14.77 -14.95
N GLY A 36 -37.29 -13.88 -14.00
CA GLY A 36 -37.88 -13.94 -12.66
C GLY A 36 -37.58 -12.69 -11.84
N ILE A 37 -38.20 -12.56 -10.67
CA ILE A 37 -37.92 -11.47 -9.72
C ILE A 37 -36.48 -11.62 -9.18
N PRO A 38 -35.74 -10.52 -8.96
CA PRO A 38 -34.42 -10.61 -8.34
C PRO A 38 -34.50 -11.21 -6.93
N GLN A 39 -33.54 -12.07 -6.58
CA GLN A 39 -33.33 -12.44 -5.18
C GLN A 39 -32.73 -11.26 -4.40
N THR A 40 -32.61 -11.41 -3.08
CA THR A 40 -31.95 -10.41 -2.24
C THR A 40 -30.50 -10.20 -2.65
N VAL A 41 -29.99 -8.97 -2.48
CA VAL A 41 -28.54 -8.73 -2.55
C VAL A 41 -27.81 -9.54 -1.48
N ARG A 42 -26.51 -9.75 -1.63
CA ARG A 42 -25.68 -10.49 -0.67
C ARG A 42 -24.64 -9.56 -0.08
N ASN A 43 -24.10 -9.91 1.09
CA ASN A 43 -22.97 -9.21 1.73
C ASN A 43 -23.16 -7.67 1.82
N ALA A 44 -24.38 -7.23 2.17
CA ALA A 44 -24.69 -5.80 2.28
C ALA A 44 -23.99 -5.18 3.50
N GLU A 45 -23.13 -4.20 3.27
CA GLU A 45 -22.32 -3.51 4.26
C GLU A 45 -22.33 -2.01 3.99
N ALA A 46 -22.50 -1.21 5.03
CA ALA A 46 -22.29 0.23 4.97
C ALA A 46 -20.94 0.58 5.59
N LEU A 47 -20.17 1.40 4.87
CA LEU A 47 -18.91 1.99 5.34
C LEU A 47 -19.13 3.46 5.66
N ILE A 48 -18.49 3.95 6.72
CA ILE A 48 -18.53 5.37 7.09
C ILE A 48 -17.95 6.23 5.96
N SER A 49 -18.40 7.47 5.80
CA SER A 49 -17.74 8.51 4.98
C SER A 49 -17.97 9.88 5.61
N ASP A 50 -17.37 10.94 5.06
CA ASP A 50 -17.66 12.30 5.51
C ASP A 50 -18.98 12.78 4.92
N SER A 51 -19.92 13.10 5.81
CA SER A 51 -21.26 13.56 5.47
C SER A 51 -21.98 12.62 4.48
N GLY A 52 -21.69 11.32 4.60
CA GLY A 52 -22.11 10.30 3.65
C GLY A 52 -21.81 8.89 4.12
N ALA A 53 -22.14 7.92 3.26
CA ALA A 53 -21.89 6.50 3.47
C ALA A 53 -21.58 5.81 2.13
N ILE A 54 -20.81 4.72 2.17
CA ILE A 54 -20.56 3.86 1.02
C ILE A 54 -21.22 2.52 1.30
N VAL A 55 -22.29 2.20 0.58
CA VAL A 55 -23.03 0.95 0.74
C VAL A 55 -22.54 -0.05 -0.31
N LYS A 56 -21.89 -1.11 0.16
CA LYS A 56 -21.39 -2.23 -0.64
C LYS A 56 -22.35 -3.40 -0.52
N PHE A 57 -22.50 -4.14 -1.60
CA PHE A 57 -23.23 -5.39 -1.66
C PHE A 57 -22.79 -6.17 -2.90
N ASP A 58 -22.98 -7.48 -2.86
CA ASP A 58 -22.85 -8.36 -4.01
C ASP A 58 -24.22 -8.51 -4.69
N PRO A 59 -24.24 -8.65 -6.04
CA PRO A 59 -25.47 -8.94 -6.75
C PRO A 59 -26.16 -10.22 -6.23
N PRO A 60 -27.50 -10.29 -6.37
CA PRO A 60 -28.28 -11.51 -6.17
C PRO A 60 -27.68 -12.72 -6.89
N ALA A 61 -27.82 -13.92 -6.33
CA ALA A 61 -27.27 -15.13 -6.95
C ALA A 61 -27.87 -15.40 -8.34
N ASN A 62 -29.14 -15.03 -8.56
CA ASN A 62 -29.82 -15.12 -9.84
C ASN A 62 -29.63 -13.89 -10.76
N ALA A 63 -28.68 -12.97 -10.49
CA ALA A 63 -28.54 -11.70 -11.21
C ALA A 63 -28.49 -11.84 -12.75
N ARG A 64 -27.82 -12.89 -13.27
CA ARG A 64 -27.74 -13.15 -14.72
C ARG A 64 -29.11 -13.46 -15.33
N ALA A 65 -29.97 -14.20 -14.62
CA ALA A 65 -31.30 -14.56 -15.10
C ALA A 65 -32.35 -13.49 -14.80
N ALA A 66 -32.20 -12.79 -13.68
CA ALA A 66 -33.07 -11.69 -13.29
C ALA A 66 -32.88 -10.44 -14.16
N GLN A 67 -31.74 -10.26 -14.84
CA GLN A 67 -31.46 -9.05 -15.64
C GLN A 67 -31.74 -7.76 -14.83
N ILE A 68 -31.04 -7.62 -13.70
CA ILE A 68 -31.24 -6.53 -12.75
C ILE A 68 -31.04 -5.18 -13.45
N THR A 69 -32.01 -4.28 -13.30
CA THR A 69 -31.96 -2.95 -13.91
C THR A 69 -31.50 -1.88 -12.93
N SER A 70 -31.78 -2.06 -11.63
CA SER A 70 -31.37 -1.11 -10.60
C SER A 70 -31.33 -1.74 -9.21
N TYR A 71 -30.65 -1.06 -8.30
CA TYR A 71 -30.67 -1.28 -6.87
C TYR A 71 -31.18 -0.03 -6.18
N THR A 72 -32.10 -0.16 -5.24
CA THR A 72 -32.59 0.96 -4.44
C THR A 72 -32.02 0.85 -3.04
N VAL A 73 -31.35 1.92 -2.59
CA VAL A 73 -30.83 2.04 -1.23
C VAL A 73 -31.71 3.02 -0.46
N THR A 74 -32.35 2.53 0.59
CA THR A 74 -33.27 3.30 1.43
C THR A 74 -32.62 3.59 2.77
N ASN A 75 -32.60 4.87 3.16
CA ASN A 75 -32.18 5.29 4.50
C ASN A 75 -33.30 4.96 5.50
N VAL A 76 -33.07 3.97 6.36
CA VAL A 76 -34.08 3.46 7.31
C VAL A 76 -34.55 4.57 8.27
N LYS A 77 -33.69 5.55 8.57
CA LYS A 77 -34.00 6.63 9.49
C LYS A 77 -34.90 7.71 8.89
N THR A 78 -34.69 8.04 7.62
CA THR A 78 -35.39 9.16 6.96
C THR A 78 -36.43 8.73 5.94
N GLY A 79 -36.45 7.45 5.55
CA GLY A 79 -37.23 6.92 4.43
C GLY A 79 -36.75 7.39 3.06
N ALA A 80 -35.62 8.11 2.98
CA ALA A 80 -35.11 8.63 1.72
C ALA A 80 -34.52 7.50 0.86
N GLU A 81 -34.90 7.44 -0.41
CA GLU A 81 -34.45 6.42 -1.35
C GLU A 81 -33.55 7.00 -2.44
N LYS A 82 -32.59 6.19 -2.89
CA LYS A 82 -31.77 6.53 -4.05
C LYS A 82 -31.46 5.27 -4.85
N SER A 83 -31.67 5.35 -6.17
CA SER A 83 -31.39 4.25 -7.09
C SER A 83 -29.97 4.31 -7.64
N PHE A 84 -29.37 3.14 -7.81
CA PHE A 84 -28.05 2.91 -8.37
C PHE A 84 -28.10 1.75 -9.37
N THR A 85 -27.15 1.67 -10.29
CA THR A 85 -27.04 0.54 -11.22
C THR A 85 -26.00 -0.49 -10.76
N ASN A 86 -25.07 -0.08 -9.90
CA ASN A 86 -23.93 -0.87 -9.48
C ASN A 86 -23.63 -0.68 -7.98
N SER A 87 -22.89 -1.62 -7.42
CA SER A 87 -22.22 -1.51 -6.12
C SER A 87 -20.74 -1.12 -6.34
N PRO A 88 -20.14 -0.29 -5.47
CA PRO A 88 -20.73 0.35 -4.29
C PRO A 88 -21.64 1.56 -4.61
N ALA A 89 -22.65 1.76 -3.78
CA ALA A 89 -23.55 2.91 -3.80
C ALA A 89 -23.07 4.01 -2.86
N VAL A 90 -22.81 5.21 -3.38
CA VAL A 90 -22.34 6.37 -2.58
C VAL A 90 -23.51 7.28 -2.23
N LEU A 91 -23.76 7.41 -0.93
CA LEU A 91 -24.77 8.29 -0.34
C LEU A 91 -24.09 9.53 0.23
N THR A 92 -24.70 10.69 0.02
CA THR A 92 -24.24 12.01 0.47
C THR A 92 -25.34 12.74 1.24
N GLY A 93 -24.99 13.82 1.94
CA GLY A 93 -25.95 14.65 2.67
C GLY A 93 -26.35 14.08 4.04
N LEU A 94 -25.59 13.12 4.58
CA LEU A 94 -25.81 12.61 5.93
C LEU A 94 -25.18 13.54 6.97
N LYS A 95 -25.75 13.58 8.18
CA LYS A 95 -25.20 14.38 9.27
C LYS A 95 -24.11 13.59 10.00
N ASN A 96 -22.89 14.15 10.07
CA ASN A 96 -21.81 13.59 10.88
C ASN A 96 -22.22 13.44 12.35
N GLY A 97 -21.79 12.35 12.99
CA GLY A 97 -22.14 12.01 14.38
C GLY A 97 -23.55 11.43 14.58
N THR A 98 -24.34 11.26 13.50
CA THR A 98 -25.65 10.60 13.57
C THR A 98 -25.56 9.17 13.07
N SER A 99 -26.14 8.21 13.81
CA SER A 99 -26.19 6.81 13.37
C SER A 99 -27.25 6.59 12.28
N TYR A 100 -26.89 5.82 11.25
CA TYR A 100 -27.73 5.43 10.12
C TYR A 100 -27.59 3.94 9.82
N THR A 101 -28.67 3.35 9.30
CA THR A 101 -28.73 2.03 8.67
C THR A 101 -29.43 2.17 7.32
N PHE A 102 -29.13 1.28 6.39
CA PHE A 102 -29.70 1.28 5.05
C PHE A 102 -30.31 -0.07 4.73
N THR A 103 -31.35 -0.09 3.92
CA THR A 103 -31.83 -1.30 3.25
C THR A 103 -31.52 -1.22 1.77
N VAL A 104 -31.17 -2.37 1.18
CA VAL A 104 -30.89 -2.49 -0.26
C VAL A 104 -31.85 -3.50 -0.88
N THR A 105 -32.50 -3.11 -1.96
CA THR A 105 -33.31 -3.99 -2.81
C THR A 105 -32.76 -4.03 -4.23
N ALA A 106 -32.99 -5.13 -4.94
CA ALA A 106 -32.69 -5.26 -6.37
C ALA A 106 -33.99 -5.33 -7.17
N SER A 107 -34.05 -4.62 -8.30
CA SER A 107 -35.26 -4.51 -9.12
C SER A 107 -34.99 -4.82 -10.59
N ASN A 108 -36.03 -5.33 -11.26
CA ASN A 108 -36.11 -5.48 -12.71
C ASN A 108 -37.54 -5.17 -13.20
N SER A 109 -37.87 -5.51 -14.45
CA SER A 109 -39.21 -5.30 -15.01
C SER A 109 -40.31 -6.18 -14.40
N LEU A 110 -39.96 -7.27 -13.68
CA LEU A 110 -40.91 -8.22 -13.10
C LEU A 110 -41.18 -7.96 -11.60
N GLY A 111 -40.32 -7.22 -10.92
CA GLY A 111 -40.51 -6.88 -9.51
C GLY A 111 -39.23 -6.49 -8.78
N THR A 112 -39.34 -6.46 -7.46
CA THR A 112 -38.28 -6.04 -6.54
C THR A 112 -38.06 -7.13 -5.50
N SER A 113 -36.81 -7.35 -5.10
CA SER A 113 -36.45 -8.30 -4.05
C SER A 113 -36.89 -7.83 -2.66
N GLU A 114 -36.89 -8.74 -1.69
CA GLU A 114 -36.91 -8.36 -0.28
C GLU A 114 -35.70 -7.46 0.09
N PRO A 115 -35.86 -6.54 1.06
CA PRO A 115 -34.79 -5.65 1.48
C PRO A 115 -33.76 -6.34 2.38
N VAL A 116 -32.48 -6.03 2.17
CA VAL A 116 -31.39 -6.45 3.06
C VAL A 116 -30.88 -5.24 3.83
N THR A 117 -30.86 -5.34 5.17
CA THR A 117 -30.39 -4.25 6.05
C THR A 117 -28.87 -4.33 6.24
N THR A 118 -28.19 -3.20 6.12
CA THR A 118 -26.75 -3.06 6.39
C THR A 118 -26.46 -2.99 7.88
N ASN A 119 -25.18 -3.10 8.27
CA ASN A 119 -24.71 -2.63 9.58
C ASN A 119 -25.00 -1.13 9.79
N ALA A 120 -25.00 -0.71 11.05
CA ALA A 120 -25.10 0.70 11.42
C ALA A 120 -23.75 1.41 11.21
N ILE A 121 -23.81 2.64 10.71
CA ILE A 121 -22.66 3.54 10.57
C ILE A 121 -22.94 4.89 11.18
N THR A 122 -21.88 5.58 11.61
CA THR A 122 -21.93 6.98 12.04
C THR A 122 -20.93 7.76 11.19
N PRO A 123 -21.38 8.58 10.22
CA PRO A 123 -20.51 9.39 9.38
C PRO A 123 -19.60 10.29 10.23
N LYS A 124 -18.35 10.48 9.78
CA LYS A 124 -17.32 11.25 10.49
C LYS A 124 -16.70 12.27 9.55
N ALA A 125 -16.46 13.48 10.05
CA ALA A 125 -15.74 14.50 9.29
C ALA A 125 -14.35 14.00 8.89
N ALA A 126 -13.96 14.25 7.65
CA ALA A 126 -12.60 14.03 7.19
C ALA A 126 -11.66 15.10 7.79
N TRP A 127 -10.35 14.85 7.69
CA TRP A 127 -9.34 15.80 8.15
C TRP A 127 -9.31 17.04 7.26
N LYS A 128 -8.92 18.17 7.85
CA LYS A 128 -8.76 19.43 7.10
C LYS A 128 -7.55 19.34 6.18
N GLN A 129 -7.75 19.69 4.92
CA GLN A 129 -6.74 19.62 3.87
C GLN A 129 -6.22 21.01 3.48
N VAL A 130 -4.90 21.12 3.27
CA VAL A 130 -4.24 22.30 2.69
C VAL A 130 -3.32 21.85 1.55
N VAL A 131 -3.46 22.46 0.38
CA VAL A 131 -2.68 22.11 -0.82
C VAL A 131 -1.25 22.63 -0.72
N ILE A 132 -0.27 21.77 -1.01
CA ILE A 132 1.16 22.08 -1.09
C ILE A 132 1.62 22.20 -2.55
N ASP A 133 1.24 21.21 -3.37
CA ASP A 133 1.52 21.21 -4.80
C ASP A 133 0.26 20.92 -5.61
N PRO A 134 -0.38 21.96 -6.21
CA PRO A 134 -1.61 21.76 -6.97
C PRO A 134 -1.40 21.13 -8.35
N LYS A 135 -0.14 20.94 -8.78
CA LYS A 135 0.22 20.51 -10.14
C LYS A 135 0.82 19.10 -10.20
N ALA A 136 0.83 18.37 -9.09
CA ALA A 136 1.46 17.07 -9.00
C ALA A 136 0.47 16.01 -8.51
N ASP A 137 0.36 14.91 -9.24
CA ASP A 137 -0.31 13.72 -8.73
C ASP A 137 0.70 12.96 -7.87
N ALA A 138 0.73 13.32 -6.58
CA ALA A 138 1.72 12.83 -5.65
C ALA A 138 1.48 11.35 -5.31
N LYS A 139 2.48 10.50 -5.55
CA LYS A 139 2.49 9.06 -5.21
C LYS A 139 3.81 8.69 -4.55
N ASN A 140 3.85 7.53 -3.87
CA ASN A 140 5.06 6.89 -3.32
C ASN A 140 5.99 7.93 -2.67
N LEU A 141 5.48 8.56 -1.61
CA LEU A 141 6.10 9.69 -0.95
C LEU A 141 6.75 9.28 0.37
N THR A 142 7.80 10.00 0.72
CA THR A 142 8.50 9.84 1.99
C THR A 142 8.92 11.19 2.53
N THR A 143 9.23 11.25 3.82
CA THR A 143 9.55 12.50 4.49
C THR A 143 10.73 12.37 5.41
N VAL A 144 11.53 13.43 5.47
CA VAL A 144 12.67 13.53 6.39
C VAL A 144 12.76 14.94 6.98
N THR A 145 13.53 15.07 8.05
CA THR A 145 13.97 16.39 8.53
C THR A 145 15.34 16.70 7.93
N PHE A 146 15.40 17.69 7.05
CA PHE A 146 16.61 18.12 6.35
C PHE A 146 16.89 19.60 6.62
N ASN A 147 18.12 19.92 7.04
CA ASN A 147 18.54 21.25 7.48
C ASN A 147 17.53 21.87 8.47
N THR A 148 17.15 21.09 9.49
CA THR A 148 16.17 21.44 10.55
C THR A 148 14.72 21.67 10.10
N ASN A 149 14.41 21.47 8.82
CA ASN A 149 13.08 21.67 8.25
C ASN A 149 12.54 20.39 7.63
N PRO A 150 11.22 20.22 7.53
CA PRO A 150 10.65 19.08 6.82
C PRO A 150 10.95 19.15 5.32
N ALA A 151 11.27 18.00 4.76
CA ALA A 151 11.40 17.75 3.34
C ALA A 151 10.46 16.59 2.96
N ILE A 152 9.73 16.76 1.85
CA ILE A 152 8.81 15.76 1.31
C ILE A 152 9.37 15.35 -0.05
N VAL A 153 9.70 14.08 -0.22
CA VAL A 153 10.06 13.51 -1.52
C VAL A 153 8.85 12.74 -2.05
N TYR A 154 8.48 12.94 -3.31
CA TYR A 154 7.26 12.36 -3.88
C TYR A 154 7.40 12.19 -5.39
N GLN A 155 6.78 11.14 -5.93
CA GLN A 155 6.62 10.95 -7.37
C GLN A 155 5.46 11.81 -7.87
N ASP A 156 5.58 12.34 -9.08
CA ASP A 156 4.52 13.06 -9.80
C ASP A 156 4.05 12.18 -10.98
N ALA A 157 2.96 11.45 -10.77
CA ALA A 157 2.45 10.48 -11.73
C ALA A 157 2.00 11.12 -13.06
N ASN A 158 1.72 12.43 -13.08
CA ASN A 158 1.36 13.13 -14.31
C ASN A 158 2.48 13.13 -15.35
N ASN A 159 3.74 13.18 -14.91
CA ASN A 159 4.89 13.34 -15.79
C ASN A 159 6.02 12.31 -15.55
N GLY A 160 5.93 11.50 -14.49
CA GLY A 160 6.94 10.51 -14.13
C GLY A 160 8.19 11.09 -13.48
N ALA A 161 8.11 12.30 -12.90
CA ALA A 161 9.21 12.92 -12.19
C ALA A 161 9.22 12.55 -10.70
N LEU A 162 10.41 12.46 -10.12
CA LEU A 162 10.60 12.51 -8.67
C LEU A 162 10.87 13.95 -8.27
N LYS A 163 10.16 14.44 -7.25
CA LYS A 163 10.23 15.81 -6.77
C LYS A 163 10.54 15.84 -5.28
N VAL A 164 11.12 16.95 -4.83
CA VAL A 164 11.28 17.26 -3.42
C VAL A 164 10.69 18.63 -3.11
N ALA A 165 9.83 18.70 -2.10
CA ALA A 165 9.35 19.94 -1.51
C ALA A 165 10.10 20.21 -0.20
N LEU A 166 10.85 21.31 -0.15
CA LEU A 166 11.67 21.74 0.98
C LEU A 166 11.00 22.91 1.68
N TRP A 167 10.68 22.77 2.97
CA TRP A 167 10.15 23.87 3.76
C TRP A 167 11.25 24.86 4.15
N ASN A 168 11.05 26.14 3.88
CA ASN A 168 12.02 27.19 4.25
C ASN A 168 11.62 28.03 5.47
N GLY A 169 10.60 27.60 6.22
CA GLY A 169 10.00 28.39 7.31
C GLY A 169 8.76 29.20 6.90
N LYS A 170 8.57 29.44 5.60
CA LYS A 170 7.46 30.26 5.08
C LYS A 170 6.73 29.61 3.90
N LEU A 171 7.46 29.01 2.98
CA LEU A 171 6.97 28.44 1.73
C LEU A 171 7.67 27.10 1.45
N TRP A 172 7.00 26.28 0.65
CA TRP A 172 7.58 25.06 0.08
C TRP A 172 8.33 25.39 -1.22
N ASN A 173 9.65 25.23 -1.20
CA ASN A 173 10.46 25.27 -2.43
C ASN A 173 10.45 23.88 -3.07
N LYS A 174 10.03 23.78 -4.34
CA LYS A 174 9.81 22.50 -5.02
C LYS A 174 10.84 22.33 -6.13
N LEU A 175 11.59 21.24 -6.08
CA LEU A 175 12.65 20.92 -7.03
C LEU A 175 12.36 19.57 -7.67
N THR A 176 12.75 19.39 -8.93
CA THR A 176 12.79 18.09 -9.57
C THR A 176 14.10 17.40 -9.19
N VAL A 177 14.00 16.21 -8.61
CA VAL A 177 15.14 15.35 -8.26
C VAL A 177 15.57 14.59 -9.50
N ASP A 178 14.71 13.74 -10.06
CA ASP A 178 15.02 12.91 -11.22
C ASP A 178 13.74 12.56 -12.00
N GLY A 179 13.84 11.75 -13.04
CA GLY A 179 12.72 11.20 -13.80
C GLY A 179 12.64 11.69 -15.23
N ARG A 180 11.50 11.38 -15.88
CA ARG A 180 11.33 11.39 -17.34
C ARG A 180 11.93 12.63 -18.01
N GLY A 181 12.73 12.40 -19.06
CA GLY A 181 13.38 13.46 -19.83
C GLY A 181 14.63 14.06 -19.16
N GLY A 182 15.18 13.43 -18.12
CA GLY A 182 16.40 13.86 -17.45
C GLY A 182 17.66 13.85 -18.33
N SER A 183 18.66 14.59 -17.86
CA SER A 183 20.00 14.69 -18.45
C SER A 183 21.04 14.89 -17.34
N ALA A 184 22.34 14.87 -17.66
CA ALA A 184 23.43 15.09 -16.69
C ALA A 184 23.42 14.08 -15.51
N GLY A 185 23.30 12.79 -15.80
CA GLY A 185 23.30 11.70 -14.81
C GLY A 185 21.92 11.29 -14.30
N ARG A 186 20.90 12.12 -14.59
CA ARG A 186 19.48 11.80 -14.37
C ARG A 186 18.98 10.74 -15.36
N THR A 187 18.01 9.94 -14.93
CA THR A 187 17.34 8.99 -15.83
C THR A 187 16.45 9.72 -16.84
N ARG A 188 16.24 9.11 -18.01
CA ARG A 188 15.26 9.57 -19.00
C ARG A 188 13.89 8.90 -18.81
N ASN A 189 13.81 7.91 -17.93
CA ASN A 189 12.63 7.09 -17.69
C ASN A 189 11.74 7.69 -16.59
N PRO A 190 10.45 7.35 -16.57
CA PRO A 190 9.58 7.63 -15.43
C PRO A 190 10.11 6.97 -14.15
N ILE A 191 9.99 7.65 -13.02
CA ILE A 191 10.25 7.04 -11.71
C ILE A 191 9.06 6.16 -11.33
N SER A 192 9.35 5.01 -10.71
CA SER A 192 8.37 4.03 -10.23
C SER A 192 8.84 3.34 -8.96
N GLY A 193 7.98 2.50 -8.39
CA GLY A 193 8.29 1.74 -7.17
C GLY A 193 8.33 2.62 -5.93
N ASP A 194 8.81 2.05 -4.83
CA ASP A 194 8.92 2.76 -3.56
C ASP A 194 10.06 3.78 -3.56
N VAL A 195 9.90 4.82 -2.75
CA VAL A 195 10.93 5.85 -2.53
C VAL A 195 11.29 5.88 -1.06
N SER A 196 12.58 5.80 -0.75
CA SER A 196 13.09 6.03 0.60
C SER A 196 14.04 7.22 0.64
N ALA A 197 14.02 7.94 1.76
CA ALA A 197 14.90 9.08 1.97
C ALA A 197 15.47 9.10 3.38
N CYS A 198 16.73 9.48 3.48
CA CYS A 198 17.47 9.53 4.73
C CYS A 198 18.38 10.76 4.78
N VAL A 199 18.81 11.15 5.97
CA VAL A 199 19.66 12.33 6.14
C VAL A 199 20.89 11.98 6.96
N SER A 200 22.06 12.33 6.44
CA SER A 200 23.33 12.25 7.17
C SER A 200 23.89 13.64 7.48
N GLY A 201 24.86 13.70 8.39
CA GLY A 201 25.42 14.96 8.88
C GLY A 201 24.53 15.67 9.89
N TYR A 202 24.90 16.89 10.26
CA TYR A 202 24.22 17.67 11.29
C TYR A 202 24.10 19.14 10.87
N GLY A 203 23.09 19.83 11.40
CA GLY A 203 22.92 21.27 11.18
C GLY A 203 22.67 21.61 9.72
N LYS A 204 23.45 22.56 9.17
CA LYS A 204 23.33 23.04 7.77
C LYS A 204 24.24 22.30 6.78
N THR A 205 25.05 21.36 7.25
CA THR A 205 25.95 20.55 6.41
C THR A 205 25.37 19.14 6.21
N GLN A 206 24.06 19.00 6.33
CA GLN A 206 23.38 17.73 6.11
C GLN A 206 23.41 17.37 4.63
N THR A 207 23.40 16.07 4.35
CA THR A 207 23.16 15.52 3.03
C THR A 207 21.86 14.75 3.05
N LEU A 208 20.96 15.08 2.13
CA LEU A 208 19.76 14.31 1.86
C LEU A 208 20.11 13.19 0.88
N HIS A 209 19.75 11.97 1.25
CA HIS A 209 19.93 10.73 0.50
C HIS A 209 18.55 10.28 0.02
N ILE A 210 18.39 10.04 -1.29
CA ILE A 210 17.11 9.65 -1.89
C ILE A 210 17.35 8.42 -2.75
N PHE A 211 16.61 7.35 -2.48
CA PHE A 211 16.67 6.08 -3.21
C PHE A 211 15.33 5.84 -3.91
N TYR A 212 15.39 5.42 -5.16
CA TYR A 212 14.23 5.28 -6.04
C TYR A 212 14.61 4.42 -7.23
N ALA A 213 13.63 3.87 -7.95
CA ALA A 213 13.86 3.15 -9.19
C ALA A 213 13.15 3.80 -10.37
N ASP A 214 13.52 3.41 -11.59
CA ASP A 214 12.80 3.82 -12.79
C ASP A 214 12.06 2.66 -13.44
N SER A 215 11.01 2.99 -14.19
CA SER A 215 10.01 2.04 -14.66
C SER A 215 10.46 1.18 -15.84
N VAL A 216 11.65 1.42 -16.38
CA VAL A 216 12.11 0.78 -17.61
C VAL A 216 13.35 -0.04 -17.33
N ASP A 217 14.41 0.60 -16.82
CA ASP A 217 15.67 -0.08 -16.54
C ASP A 217 15.59 -0.87 -15.23
N LYS A 218 14.66 -0.50 -14.33
CA LYS A 218 14.41 -1.17 -13.04
C LYS A 218 15.60 -1.17 -12.09
N ASP A 219 16.56 -0.28 -12.35
CA ASP A 219 17.73 -0.01 -11.53
C ASP A 219 17.34 0.70 -10.23
N LEU A 220 18.01 0.33 -9.14
CA LEU A 220 17.95 1.11 -7.90
C LEU A 220 18.89 2.30 -8.04
N ARG A 221 18.33 3.50 -8.17
CA ARG A 221 19.04 4.77 -8.32
C ARG A 221 19.18 5.48 -6.98
N TYR A 222 20.17 6.36 -6.91
CA TYR A 222 20.51 7.12 -5.72
C TYR A 222 20.85 8.57 -6.06
N ALA A 223 20.12 9.50 -5.47
CA ALA A 223 20.41 10.92 -5.52
C ALA A 223 20.86 11.44 -4.15
N THR A 224 21.86 12.33 -4.16
CA THR A 224 22.26 13.11 -2.99
C THR A 224 22.01 14.59 -3.21
N TYR A 225 21.59 15.28 -2.15
CA TYR A 225 21.38 16.72 -2.17
C TYR A 225 22.01 17.38 -0.94
N ASP A 226 22.93 18.32 -1.18
CA ASP A 226 23.67 19.04 -0.13
C ASP A 226 23.01 20.37 0.29
N GLY A 227 21.79 20.63 -0.19
CA GLY A 227 21.12 21.92 -0.02
C GLY A 227 21.33 22.88 -1.19
N LYS A 228 22.14 22.51 -2.19
CA LYS A 228 22.41 23.31 -3.38
C LYS A 228 22.35 22.49 -4.65
N THR A 229 23.05 21.35 -4.69
CA THR A 229 23.27 20.55 -5.89
C THR A 229 22.85 19.10 -5.69
N PHE A 230 22.32 18.50 -6.76
CA PHE A 230 22.06 17.07 -6.82
C PHE A 230 23.23 16.32 -7.45
N LYS A 231 23.56 15.14 -6.94
CA LYS A 231 24.45 14.16 -7.58
C LYS A 231 23.75 12.81 -7.68
N TYR A 232 24.04 12.06 -8.73
CA TYR A 232 23.36 10.81 -9.05
C TYR A 232 24.35 9.65 -9.16
N ASP A 233 23.90 8.47 -8.77
CA ASP A 233 24.60 7.20 -8.85
C ASP A 233 23.56 6.09 -9.08
N VAL A 234 23.99 4.94 -9.59
CA VAL A 234 23.17 3.72 -9.61
C VAL A 234 23.70 2.83 -8.49
N VAL A 235 22.84 2.32 -7.62
CA VAL A 235 23.23 1.43 -6.52
C VAL A 235 23.34 0.00 -7.01
N ASP A 236 22.32 -0.50 -7.70
CA ASP A 236 22.23 -1.89 -8.14
C ASP A 236 21.19 -2.03 -9.28
N GLY A 237 21.06 -3.23 -9.87
CA GLY A 237 20.14 -3.54 -10.97
C GLY A 237 20.77 -3.46 -12.37
N ASN A 238 21.86 -2.70 -12.49
CA ASN A 238 22.61 -2.51 -13.73
C ASN A 238 23.87 -3.40 -13.84
N GLY A 239 23.90 -4.53 -13.13
CA GLY A 239 24.97 -5.51 -13.24
C GLY A 239 25.03 -6.15 -14.63
N SER A 240 26.15 -6.79 -14.96
CA SER A 240 26.29 -7.52 -16.23
C SER A 240 25.51 -8.85 -16.27
N ALA A 241 25.18 -9.40 -15.10
CA ALA A 241 24.41 -10.62 -14.94
C ALA A 241 23.70 -10.64 -13.58
N VAL A 242 22.69 -11.50 -13.43
CA VAL A 242 22.03 -11.75 -12.14
C VAL A 242 23.03 -12.42 -11.20
N ASN A 243 23.32 -11.79 -10.06
CA ASN A 243 24.17 -12.36 -9.01
C ASN A 243 23.33 -13.29 -8.13
N LYS A 244 23.47 -14.59 -8.37
CA LYS A 244 22.69 -15.64 -7.72
C LYS A 244 22.74 -15.51 -6.19
N TYR A 245 21.61 -15.74 -5.53
CA TYR A 245 21.48 -15.59 -4.07
C TYR A 245 22.42 -16.50 -3.27
N ASP A 246 22.87 -17.62 -3.83
CA ASP A 246 23.77 -18.59 -3.21
C ASP A 246 25.26 -18.23 -3.37
N ASP A 247 25.58 -17.19 -4.15
CA ASP A 247 26.96 -16.71 -4.33
C ASP A 247 27.42 -15.94 -3.07
N PRO A 248 28.49 -16.42 -2.38
CA PRO A 248 29.02 -15.74 -1.21
C PRO A 248 29.67 -14.40 -1.54
N ILE A 249 30.08 -14.16 -2.78
CA ILE A 249 30.66 -12.89 -3.23
C ILE A 249 29.56 -12.05 -3.87
N ARG A 250 29.10 -11.06 -3.12
CA ARG A 250 28.05 -10.15 -3.58
C ARG A 250 28.63 -9.02 -4.43
N VAL A 251 28.07 -8.86 -5.62
CA VAL A 251 28.37 -7.78 -6.58
C VAL A 251 27.06 -7.19 -7.08
N ARG A 252 27.15 -6.13 -7.90
CA ARG A 252 25.97 -5.60 -8.62
C ARG A 252 25.28 -6.71 -9.41
N THR A 253 23.97 -6.80 -9.25
CA THR A 253 23.11 -7.75 -9.97
C THR A 253 22.42 -7.08 -11.15
N ALA A 254 22.05 -7.86 -12.16
CA ALA A 254 21.15 -7.47 -13.25
C ALA A 254 19.66 -7.74 -12.94
N SER A 255 19.32 -7.92 -11.66
CA SER A 255 17.96 -8.22 -11.21
C SER A 255 17.05 -7.00 -11.27
N ASP A 256 15.75 -7.23 -11.39
CA ASP A 256 14.74 -6.23 -11.05
C ASP A 256 14.79 -5.92 -9.54
N VAL A 257 15.21 -4.70 -9.19
CA VAL A 257 15.33 -4.20 -7.81
C VAL A 257 14.44 -2.97 -7.59
N SER A 258 13.40 -2.83 -8.40
CA SER A 258 12.60 -1.61 -8.48
C SER A 258 11.42 -1.54 -7.53
N VAL A 259 11.09 -2.64 -6.84
CA VAL A 259 9.81 -2.79 -6.12
C VAL A 259 9.81 -2.07 -4.77
N ALA A 260 10.65 -2.51 -3.83
CA ALA A 260 10.66 -2.03 -2.45
C ALA A 260 12.08 -1.67 -2.00
N ASN A 261 12.23 -0.55 -1.30
CA ASN A 261 13.48 -0.16 -0.68
C ASN A 261 13.28 0.70 0.58
N ALA A 262 14.23 0.60 1.50
CA ALA A 262 14.29 1.43 2.69
C ALA A 262 15.75 1.76 3.04
N CYS A 263 16.01 2.99 3.47
CA CYS A 263 17.36 3.44 3.80
C CYS A 263 17.56 3.62 5.30
N SER A 264 18.82 3.59 5.72
CA SER A 264 19.22 3.92 7.09
C SER A 264 20.61 4.56 7.12
N ILE A 265 20.82 5.49 8.03
CA ILE A 265 22.13 6.16 8.20
C ILE A 265 22.72 5.72 9.52
N TYR A 266 23.88 5.07 9.43
CA TYR A 266 24.73 4.77 10.56
C TYR A 266 25.89 5.78 10.60
N SER A 267 26.50 6.01 11.77
CA SER A 267 27.62 6.96 11.91
C SER A 267 28.82 6.64 10.99
N ALA A 268 28.99 5.37 10.66
CA ALA A 268 30.03 4.85 9.78
C ALA A 268 29.66 4.82 8.29
N GLY A 269 28.42 5.11 7.88
CA GLY A 269 28.04 5.05 6.47
C GLY A 269 26.54 5.05 6.16
N VAL A 270 26.24 5.14 4.86
CA VAL A 270 24.89 5.09 4.30
C VAL A 270 24.54 3.63 3.98
N GLN A 271 23.31 3.23 4.26
CA GLN A 271 22.80 1.89 3.96
C GLN A 271 21.47 2.01 3.22
N VAL A 272 21.26 1.14 2.25
CA VAL A 272 19.96 0.93 1.60
C VAL A 272 19.68 -0.56 1.51
N PHE A 273 18.44 -0.92 1.75
CA PHE A 273 17.93 -2.28 1.75
C PHE A 273 16.84 -2.36 0.69
N TYR A 274 16.82 -3.44 -0.09
CA TYR A 274 15.93 -3.52 -1.25
C TYR A 274 15.66 -4.97 -1.61
N ARG A 275 14.48 -5.20 -2.16
CA ARG A 275 14.08 -6.51 -2.65
C ARG A 275 14.68 -6.77 -4.03
N ASP A 276 15.24 -7.97 -4.20
CA ASP A 276 15.49 -8.56 -5.52
C ASP A 276 14.22 -9.31 -5.96
N GLU A 277 13.44 -8.69 -6.85
CA GLU A 277 12.18 -9.25 -7.35
C GLU A 277 12.42 -10.47 -8.26
N SER A 278 13.62 -10.58 -8.85
CA SER A 278 13.94 -11.70 -9.74
C SER A 278 14.23 -13.00 -8.98
N GLN A 279 14.65 -12.89 -7.72
CA GLN A 279 15.08 -14.03 -6.91
C GLN A 279 14.30 -14.21 -5.60
N GLY A 280 13.49 -13.24 -5.21
CA GLY A 280 12.66 -13.35 -4.00
C GLY A 280 13.40 -12.98 -2.70
N VAL A 281 14.59 -12.39 -2.76
CA VAL A 281 15.48 -12.17 -1.59
C VAL A 281 15.60 -10.71 -1.19
N LEU A 282 15.96 -10.46 0.08
CA LEU A 282 16.24 -9.13 0.60
C LEU A 282 17.75 -8.88 0.55
N LEU A 283 18.15 -7.83 -0.17
CA LEU A 283 19.52 -7.39 -0.33
C LEU A 283 19.81 -6.13 0.47
N GLY A 284 21.10 -5.89 0.73
CA GLY A 284 21.60 -4.65 1.29
C GLY A 284 22.78 -4.12 0.49
N ALA A 285 22.88 -2.79 0.40
CA ALA A 285 24.07 -2.10 -0.09
C ALA A 285 24.52 -1.05 0.92
N VAL A 286 25.81 -1.05 1.22
CA VAL A 286 26.43 -0.16 2.21
C VAL A 286 27.52 0.68 1.54
N LYS A 287 27.44 2.00 1.74
CA LYS A 287 28.49 2.95 1.37
C LYS A 287 29.13 3.51 2.63
N ALA A 288 30.28 2.95 3.00
CA ALA A 288 31.04 3.40 4.16
C ALA A 288 31.44 4.88 4.02
N LYS A 289 31.54 5.58 5.16
CA LYS A 289 31.92 7.00 5.19
C LYS A 289 33.31 7.17 4.57
N GLY A 290 33.39 8.05 3.55
CA GLY A 290 34.62 8.29 2.79
C GLY A 290 34.85 7.31 1.63
N SER A 291 34.04 6.25 1.51
CA SER A 291 34.07 5.35 0.36
C SER A 291 33.30 5.92 -0.83
N THR A 292 33.82 5.70 -2.03
CA THR A 292 33.08 5.92 -3.29
C THR A 292 32.31 4.67 -3.73
N GLU A 293 32.62 3.50 -3.18
CA GLU A 293 32.08 2.21 -3.58
C GLU A 293 31.00 1.69 -2.64
N TRP A 294 30.03 0.99 -3.23
CA TRP A 294 29.01 0.21 -2.56
C TRP A 294 29.52 -1.20 -2.28
N LYS A 295 29.24 -1.71 -1.08
CA LYS A 295 29.42 -3.12 -0.72
C LYS A 295 28.07 -3.78 -0.58
N TYR A 296 27.91 -4.93 -1.21
CA TYR A 296 26.65 -5.65 -1.31
C TYR A 296 26.59 -6.79 -0.29
N GLU A 297 25.39 -7.10 0.18
CA GLU A 297 25.11 -8.19 1.10
C GLU A 297 23.74 -8.81 0.82
N ILE A 298 23.58 -10.07 1.22
CA ILE A 298 22.27 -10.71 1.32
C ILE A 298 21.82 -10.68 2.77
N ILE A 299 20.55 -10.32 3.01
CA ILE A 299 20.00 -10.14 4.35
C ILE A 299 19.10 -11.29 4.73
N ASP A 300 18.10 -11.64 3.93
CA ASP A 300 17.20 -12.78 4.20
C ASP A 300 16.59 -13.33 2.90
N GLY A 301 15.92 -14.48 2.97
CA GLY A 301 15.24 -15.14 1.84
C GLY A 301 16.00 -16.29 1.17
N ASP A 302 17.22 -16.61 1.62
CA ASP A 302 18.11 -17.61 1.02
C ASP A 302 18.15 -18.96 1.75
N ARG A 303 17.96 -19.00 3.07
CA ARG A 303 18.13 -20.23 3.88
C ARG A 303 17.35 -20.23 5.19
N LYS A 304 17.07 -21.43 5.72
CA LYS A 304 16.30 -21.64 6.97
C LYS A 304 17.18 -21.77 8.23
N THR A 305 18.45 -21.39 8.18
CA THR A 305 19.38 -21.47 9.33
C THR A 305 19.63 -20.09 9.93
N ASP A 306 20.11 -20.03 11.17
CA ASP A 306 20.39 -18.77 11.90
C ASP A 306 19.17 -17.83 11.98
N ASP A 307 18.00 -18.42 12.22
CA ASP A 307 16.70 -17.75 12.29
C ASP A 307 16.27 -17.01 11.00
N ARG A 308 16.86 -17.33 9.84
CA ARG A 308 16.51 -16.81 8.50
C ARG A 308 15.41 -17.64 7.82
N THR A 309 14.90 -17.16 6.68
CA THR A 309 13.86 -17.83 5.90
C THR A 309 14.28 -18.12 4.45
N THR A 310 13.64 -19.10 3.83
CA THR A 310 13.69 -19.34 2.36
C THR A 310 12.39 -18.90 1.66
N GLY A 311 11.47 -18.26 2.39
CA GLY A 311 10.29 -17.66 1.78
C GLY A 311 10.69 -16.40 1.01
N ASP A 312 9.88 -16.00 0.03
CA ASP A 312 10.04 -14.71 -0.61
C ASP A 312 9.89 -13.61 0.45
N VAL A 313 10.79 -12.63 0.47
CA VAL A 313 10.84 -11.59 1.52
C VAL A 313 10.75 -10.17 0.98
N ALA A 314 10.28 -9.25 1.83
CA ALA A 314 10.36 -7.81 1.64
C ALA A 314 9.60 -7.28 0.41
N PHE A 315 8.38 -7.81 0.19
CA PHE A 315 7.42 -7.12 -0.67
C PHE A 315 7.06 -5.75 -0.09
N HIS A 316 7.05 -5.68 1.25
CA HIS A 316 6.97 -4.44 2.01
C HIS A 316 8.12 -4.39 3.01
N LEU A 317 8.81 -3.26 3.07
CA LEU A 317 10.04 -3.08 3.85
C LEU A 317 10.06 -1.70 4.48
N ASP A 318 10.39 -1.66 5.77
CA ASP A 318 10.71 -0.41 6.46
C ASP A 318 12.03 -0.56 7.24
N ALA A 319 12.76 0.53 7.38
CA ALA A 319 14.05 0.58 8.04
C ALA A 319 14.17 1.80 8.94
N LEU A 320 14.73 1.61 10.13
CA LEU A 320 15.07 2.71 11.03
C LEU A 320 16.42 2.52 11.68
N PHE A 321 16.99 3.63 12.15
CA PHE A 321 18.13 3.63 13.06
C PHE A 321 17.67 4.11 14.44
N ASP A 322 17.88 3.29 15.46
CA ASP A 322 17.39 3.61 16.81
C ASP A 322 18.39 4.42 17.66
N GLY A 323 19.55 4.76 17.10
CA GLY A 323 20.66 5.39 17.82
C GLY A 323 21.80 4.41 18.14
N LYS A 324 21.55 3.11 18.01
CA LYS A 324 22.53 2.04 18.22
C LYS A 324 22.49 1.01 17.10
N ASP A 325 21.31 0.53 16.75
CA ASP A 325 21.08 -0.54 15.79
C ASP A 325 20.31 -0.02 14.57
N THR A 326 20.67 -0.52 13.40
CA THR A 326 19.82 -0.51 12.22
C THR A 326 18.83 -1.66 12.33
N ILE A 327 17.55 -1.37 12.13
CA ILE A 327 16.45 -2.31 12.34
C ILE A 327 15.58 -2.30 11.09
N LEU A 328 15.34 -3.49 10.54
CA LEU A 328 14.49 -3.73 9.38
C LEU A 328 13.24 -4.48 9.84
N LEU A 329 12.10 -4.10 9.28
CA LEU A 329 10.84 -4.84 9.37
C LEU A 329 10.39 -5.14 7.94
N TYR A 330 10.10 -6.41 7.68
CA TYR A 330 9.67 -6.85 6.37
C TYR A 330 8.72 -8.03 6.48
N ASP A 331 7.92 -8.22 5.44
CA ASP A 331 7.09 -9.40 5.28
C ASP A 331 7.85 -10.56 4.62
N SER A 332 7.31 -11.76 4.77
CA SER A 332 7.75 -12.95 4.06
C SER A 332 6.54 -13.80 3.68
N ILE A 333 6.54 -14.35 2.46
CA ILE A 333 5.55 -15.32 2.01
C ILE A 333 6.13 -16.72 2.21
N LEU A 334 5.43 -17.54 2.99
CA LEU A 334 5.85 -18.91 3.33
C LEU A 334 5.20 -19.95 2.42
N THR A 335 3.95 -19.74 2.04
CA THR A 335 3.21 -20.62 1.12
C THR A 335 2.28 -19.82 0.22
N ILE A 336 2.07 -20.35 -0.98
CA ILE A 336 1.13 -19.82 -1.98
C ILE A 336 0.20 -20.93 -2.46
N ASN A 337 -0.98 -20.56 -2.93
CA ASN A 337 -1.89 -21.48 -3.62
C ASN A 337 -1.62 -21.53 -5.14
N GLN A 338 -2.39 -22.35 -5.85
CA GLN A 338 -2.30 -22.49 -7.31
C GLN A 338 -2.61 -21.20 -8.10
N ARG A 339 -3.26 -20.21 -7.47
CA ARG A 339 -3.56 -18.90 -8.05
C ARG A 339 -2.45 -17.88 -7.79
N LYS A 340 -1.33 -18.29 -7.20
CA LYS A 340 -0.23 -17.44 -6.75
C LYS A 340 -0.64 -16.43 -5.68
N GLU A 341 -1.67 -16.75 -4.90
CA GLU A 341 -2.07 -15.95 -3.73
C GLU A 341 -1.34 -16.50 -2.51
N ALA A 342 -0.79 -15.61 -1.69
CA ALA A 342 -0.22 -15.98 -0.41
C ALA A 342 -1.28 -16.66 0.47
N THR A 343 -0.92 -17.78 1.09
CA THR A 343 -1.77 -18.52 2.03
C THR A 343 -1.11 -18.68 3.40
N ALA A 344 0.18 -18.38 3.52
CA ALA A 344 0.88 -18.16 4.78
C ALA A 344 2.01 -17.14 4.61
N GLY A 345 2.33 -16.43 5.69
CA GLY A 345 3.41 -15.45 5.73
C GLY A 345 3.95 -15.23 7.14
N ALA A 346 5.00 -14.42 7.24
CA ALA A 346 5.63 -14.01 8.50
C ALA A 346 6.01 -12.52 8.47
N ILE A 347 5.97 -11.88 9.63
CA ILE A 347 6.58 -10.58 9.85
C ILE A 347 7.93 -10.79 10.52
N ARG A 348 8.96 -10.27 9.86
CA ARG A 348 10.35 -10.55 10.12
C ARG A 348 11.06 -9.29 10.56
N VAL A 349 11.99 -9.43 11.50
CA VAL A 349 12.84 -8.34 11.96
C VAL A 349 14.30 -8.75 11.85
N ALA A 350 15.09 -7.90 11.20
CA ALA A 350 16.54 -8.01 11.19
C ALA A 350 17.15 -6.81 11.92
N ARG A 351 18.12 -7.05 12.82
CA ARG A 351 18.82 -6.00 13.57
C ARG A 351 20.32 -6.13 13.42
N ARG A 352 21.02 -5.01 13.28
CA ARG A 352 22.48 -4.96 13.23
C ARG A 352 23.04 -3.72 13.91
N THR A 353 24.11 -3.91 14.69
CA THR A 353 25.01 -2.81 15.10
C THR A 353 26.15 -2.68 14.09
N GLY A 354 26.44 -1.46 13.63
CA GLY A 354 27.51 -1.22 12.66
C GLY A 354 27.15 -1.63 11.23
N LEU A 355 28.17 -1.93 10.42
CA LEU A 355 28.05 -2.18 8.98
C LEU A 355 28.51 -3.58 8.55
N SER A 356 28.81 -4.48 9.51
CA SER A 356 29.31 -5.83 9.18
C SER A 356 28.17 -6.75 8.75
N PRO A 357 28.24 -7.42 7.59
CA PRO A 357 27.22 -8.38 7.16
C PRO A 357 27.00 -9.53 8.16
N ALA A 358 28.03 -9.93 8.90
CA ALA A 358 27.94 -11.01 9.89
C ALA A 358 27.24 -10.60 11.21
N ALA A 359 26.90 -9.32 11.39
CA ALA A 359 26.34 -8.80 12.63
C ALA A 359 24.80 -8.78 12.67
N TRP A 360 24.13 -9.26 11.61
CA TRP A 360 22.68 -9.37 11.58
C TRP A 360 22.16 -10.40 12.59
N LYS A 361 21.07 -10.04 13.26
CA LYS A 361 20.27 -10.91 14.11
C LYS A 361 18.83 -10.90 13.62
N PHE A 362 18.27 -12.09 13.43
CA PHE A 362 16.95 -12.27 12.85
C PHE A 362 15.95 -12.74 13.90
N SER A 363 14.68 -12.40 13.70
CA SER A 363 13.57 -12.87 14.54
C SER A 363 12.26 -12.77 13.77
N THR A 364 11.35 -13.73 13.98
CA THR A 364 9.95 -13.62 13.56
C THR A 364 9.15 -12.99 14.69
N ILE A 365 8.36 -11.95 14.40
CA ILE A 365 7.52 -11.29 15.41
C ILE A 365 6.04 -11.68 15.31
N ASP A 366 5.58 -12.09 14.13
CA ASP A 366 4.23 -12.62 13.88
C ASP A 366 4.30 -13.59 12.69
N GLU A 367 3.47 -14.61 12.68
CA GLU A 367 3.44 -15.64 11.63
C GLU A 367 2.02 -16.20 11.52
N SER A 368 1.69 -16.71 10.34
CA SER A 368 0.45 -17.44 10.11
C SER A 368 0.24 -18.55 11.13
N GLY A 369 -0.98 -18.62 11.68
CA GLY A 369 -1.34 -19.58 12.72
C GLY A 369 -2.70 -19.26 13.34
N GLY A 370 -3.41 -20.31 13.78
CA GLY A 370 -4.74 -20.17 14.37
C GLY A 370 -5.72 -19.43 13.43
N PRO A 371 -6.33 -18.30 13.85
CA PRO A 371 -7.26 -17.53 13.03
C PRO A 371 -6.59 -16.63 11.97
N ILE A 372 -5.26 -16.55 11.93
CA ILE A 372 -4.51 -15.69 11.01
C ILE A 372 -3.95 -16.54 9.87
N ALA A 373 -4.41 -16.25 8.66
CA ALA A 373 -3.97 -16.96 7.47
C ALA A 373 -2.72 -16.32 6.87
N VAL A 374 -2.68 -15.00 6.70
CA VAL A 374 -1.54 -14.30 6.10
C VAL A 374 -1.25 -13.04 6.90
N VAL A 375 0.03 -12.81 7.16
CA VAL A 375 0.55 -11.54 7.68
C VAL A 375 1.43 -10.90 6.61
N GLY A 376 1.49 -9.57 6.58
CA GLY A 376 2.39 -8.87 5.65
C GLY A 376 1.71 -8.48 4.34
N TYR A 377 0.67 -7.65 4.44
CA TYR A 377 0.12 -6.91 3.29
C TYR A 377 0.67 -5.48 3.18
N ASP A 378 1.27 -5.02 4.27
CA ASP A 378 2.10 -3.83 4.38
C ASP A 378 2.72 -3.78 5.79
N VAL A 379 3.81 -3.02 5.97
CA VAL A 379 4.53 -2.90 7.24
C VAL A 379 5.01 -1.46 7.46
N THR A 380 5.10 -1.03 8.73
CA THR A 380 5.77 0.22 9.09
C THR A 380 6.42 0.13 10.47
N LEU A 381 7.57 0.77 10.59
CA LEU A 381 8.34 0.94 11.82
C LEU A 381 8.33 2.40 12.26
N GLN A 382 8.16 2.61 13.55
CA GLN A 382 8.23 3.95 14.11
C GLN A 382 8.88 3.97 15.47
N LYS A 383 9.95 4.77 15.60
CA LYS A 383 10.59 5.03 16.88
C LYS A 383 9.78 6.06 17.67
N GLY A 384 9.43 5.72 18.91
CA GLY A 384 8.76 6.61 19.85
C GLY A 384 9.35 6.55 21.25
N ALA A 385 8.75 7.30 22.18
CA ALA A 385 9.20 7.35 23.57
C ALA A 385 9.09 6.00 24.31
N ARG A 386 8.20 5.11 23.85
CA ARG A 386 7.99 3.77 24.41
C ARG A 386 8.84 2.68 23.75
N GLY A 387 9.78 3.07 22.89
CA GLY A 387 10.57 2.15 22.06
C GLY A 387 10.09 2.14 20.61
N ILE A 388 10.38 1.04 19.92
CA ILE A 388 10.11 0.89 18.49
C ILE A 388 8.78 0.18 18.31
N LEU A 389 7.85 0.83 17.64
CA LEU A 389 6.57 0.28 17.26
C LEU A 389 6.67 -0.35 15.86
N ALA A 390 6.25 -1.59 15.73
CA ALA A 390 5.99 -2.24 14.44
C ALA A 390 4.47 -2.34 14.24
N THR A 391 4.00 -2.01 13.04
CA THR A 391 2.59 -2.16 12.63
C THR A 391 2.52 -2.86 11.28
N TRP A 392 1.57 -3.76 11.10
CA TRP A 392 1.38 -4.52 9.87
C TRP A 392 -0.09 -4.87 9.62
N LEU A 393 -0.39 -5.24 8.39
CA LEU A 393 -1.71 -5.68 7.96
C LEU A 393 -1.80 -7.21 7.87
N THR A 394 -2.94 -7.78 8.23
CA THR A 394 -3.16 -9.24 8.22
C THR A 394 -4.53 -9.64 7.68
N ALA A 395 -4.60 -10.89 7.20
CA ALA A 395 -5.80 -11.56 6.74
C ALA A 395 -6.10 -12.87 7.47
N SER A 396 -7.38 -13.15 7.70
CA SER A 396 -7.88 -14.48 8.08
C SER A 396 -8.19 -15.33 6.86
N THR A 397 -8.48 -16.62 7.07
CA THR A 397 -8.84 -17.55 5.97
C THR A 397 -10.13 -17.15 5.25
N LEU A 398 -11.00 -16.36 5.90
CA LEU A 398 -12.30 -15.94 5.36
C LEU A 398 -12.19 -14.77 4.38
N THR A 399 -11.11 -13.99 4.47
CA THR A 399 -10.96 -12.73 3.74
C THR A 399 -9.86 -12.79 2.70
N LEU A 400 -9.09 -13.88 2.63
CA LEU A 400 -8.07 -14.08 1.62
C LEU A 400 -8.61 -13.80 0.20
N PRO A 401 -7.83 -13.10 -0.64
CA PRO A 401 -6.48 -12.61 -0.41
C PRO A 401 -6.42 -11.19 0.19
N LYS A 402 -7.48 -10.68 0.82
CA LYS A 402 -7.57 -9.29 1.29
C LYS A 402 -7.39 -9.19 2.80
N ALA A 403 -6.61 -8.22 3.25
CA ALA A 403 -6.49 -7.89 4.66
C ALA A 403 -7.81 -7.35 5.24
N GLU A 404 -8.05 -7.59 6.53
CA GLU A 404 -9.19 -7.06 7.29
C GLU A 404 -8.81 -6.59 8.71
N GLN A 405 -7.54 -6.73 9.07
CA GLN A 405 -7.05 -6.41 10.41
C GLN A 405 -5.74 -5.62 10.36
N ILE A 406 -5.59 -4.74 11.34
CA ILE A 406 -4.33 -4.06 11.64
C ILE A 406 -3.78 -4.67 12.92
N ARG A 407 -2.50 -5.00 12.91
CA ARG A 407 -1.77 -5.50 14.06
C ARG A 407 -0.58 -4.62 14.39
N TRP A 408 -0.28 -4.49 15.68
CA TRP A 408 0.89 -3.74 16.12
C TRP A 408 1.47 -4.30 17.41
N ALA A 409 2.78 -4.14 17.56
CA ALA A 409 3.51 -4.49 18.77
C ALA A 409 4.71 -3.56 18.95
N TYR A 410 5.11 -3.33 20.20
CA TYR A 410 6.44 -2.80 20.45
C TYR A 410 7.46 -3.93 20.31
N LEU A 411 8.58 -3.63 19.66
CA LEU A 411 9.72 -4.52 19.54
C LEU A 411 10.46 -4.63 20.89
N ALA A 412 9.84 -5.33 21.83
CA ALA A 412 10.31 -5.56 23.19
C ALA A 412 10.14 -7.05 23.55
N ALA A 413 10.75 -7.48 24.65
CA ALA A 413 10.56 -8.83 25.19
C ALA A 413 9.78 -8.75 26.52
N PRO A 414 8.60 -9.40 26.65
CA PRO A 414 7.90 -10.17 25.62
C PRO A 414 7.24 -9.28 24.55
N THR A 415 7.12 -9.81 23.32
CA THR A 415 6.35 -9.16 22.25
C THR A 415 4.86 -9.33 22.53
N VAL A 416 4.13 -8.22 22.67
CA VAL A 416 2.68 -8.23 22.88
C VAL A 416 1.99 -7.65 21.66
N ILE A 417 1.35 -8.52 20.88
CA ILE A 417 0.63 -8.15 19.66
C ILE A 417 -0.79 -7.71 20.01
N LYS A 418 -1.17 -6.52 19.53
CA LYS A 418 -2.56 -6.06 19.51
C LYS A 418 -3.12 -6.22 18.11
N THR A 419 -4.40 -6.55 18.03
CA THR A 419 -5.13 -6.75 16.77
C THR A 419 -6.41 -5.93 16.81
N LEU A 420 -6.75 -5.27 15.70
CA LEU A 420 -8.02 -4.56 15.55
C LEU A 420 -8.59 -4.77 14.13
N PRO A 421 -9.79 -5.34 13.98
CA PRO A 421 -10.46 -5.46 12.68
C PRO A 421 -10.97 -4.10 12.21
N THR A 422 -10.98 -3.85 10.90
CA THR A 422 -11.38 -2.56 10.30
C THR A 422 -12.87 -2.44 9.99
N THR A 423 -13.71 -3.16 10.75
CA THR A 423 -15.16 -3.26 10.54
C THR A 423 -15.83 -1.88 10.41
N GLY A 424 -16.64 -1.69 9.36
CA GLY A 424 -17.34 -0.43 9.08
C GLY A 424 -16.48 0.68 8.46
N TYR A 425 -15.17 0.46 8.31
CA TYR A 425 -14.24 1.36 7.61
C TYR A 425 -13.81 0.79 6.24
N GLY A 426 -13.87 -0.53 6.10
CA GLY A 426 -13.65 -1.26 4.85
C GLY A 426 -12.31 -1.98 4.82
N THR A 427 -11.97 -2.55 3.66
CA THR A 427 -10.79 -3.39 3.48
C THR A 427 -9.50 -2.57 3.57
N PRO A 428 -8.58 -2.88 4.50
CA PRO A 428 -7.28 -2.26 4.54
C PRO A 428 -6.38 -2.71 3.39
N SER A 429 -5.51 -1.80 2.97
CA SER A 429 -4.44 -2.07 2.01
C SER A 429 -3.25 -1.18 2.33
N LYS A 430 -2.12 -1.42 1.65
CA LYS A 430 -1.04 -0.43 1.58
C LYS A 430 -1.60 0.94 1.17
N PHE A 431 -1.08 2.06 1.66
CA PHE A 431 0.16 2.26 2.42
C PHE A 431 -0.09 2.51 3.92
N LEU A 432 0.78 2.00 4.79
CA LEU A 432 0.83 2.22 6.23
C LEU A 432 1.81 3.34 6.57
N SER A 433 1.45 4.18 7.53
CA SER A 433 2.34 5.22 8.04
C SER A 433 2.05 5.54 9.49
N SER A 434 3.04 5.39 10.38
CA SER A 434 2.83 5.62 11.80
C SER A 434 3.67 6.78 12.34
N ASP A 435 3.06 7.57 13.22
CA ASP A 435 3.77 8.58 14.00
C ASP A 435 4.10 8.09 15.42
N GLY A 436 3.68 6.87 15.76
CA GLY A 436 3.89 6.18 17.04
C GLY A 436 2.72 6.31 18.01
N SER A 437 1.77 7.18 17.69
CA SER A 437 0.51 7.38 18.40
C SER A 437 -0.70 7.07 17.52
N THR A 438 -0.60 7.42 16.25
CA THR A 438 -1.59 7.26 15.22
C THR A 438 -0.96 6.53 14.04
N THR A 439 -1.60 5.47 13.57
CA THR A 439 -1.24 4.80 12.32
C THR A 439 -2.27 5.13 11.25
N ILE A 440 -1.79 5.63 10.13
CA ILE A 440 -2.57 5.86 8.92
C ILE A 440 -2.53 4.59 8.08
N PHE A 441 -3.67 4.27 7.47
CA PHE A 441 -3.85 3.12 6.61
C PHE A 441 -4.92 3.40 5.57
N ASN A 442 -4.89 2.67 4.46
CA ASN A 442 -5.96 2.74 3.48
C ASN A 442 -7.17 1.94 3.96
N CYS A 443 -8.39 2.42 3.76
CA CYS A 443 -9.64 1.82 4.23
C CYS A 443 -10.71 1.86 3.13
N GLN A 444 -10.80 0.78 2.33
CA GLN A 444 -11.56 0.77 1.09
C GLN A 444 -11.15 1.92 0.17
N GLN A 445 -9.90 1.92 -0.29
CA GLN A 445 -9.33 2.91 -1.22
C GLN A 445 -9.27 4.37 -0.71
N ARG A 446 -9.68 4.61 0.54
CA ARG A 446 -9.65 5.93 1.20
C ARG A 446 -8.61 5.94 2.29
N LEU A 447 -8.41 7.07 2.95
CA LEU A 447 -7.45 7.19 4.04
C LEU A 447 -8.14 7.21 5.41
N CYS A 448 -7.67 6.37 6.33
CA CYS A 448 -8.14 6.28 7.71
C CYS A 448 -6.99 6.34 8.70
N ALA A 449 -7.33 6.61 9.96
CA ALA A 449 -6.38 6.68 11.07
C ALA A 449 -6.83 5.78 12.21
N LEU A 450 -5.89 5.07 12.80
CA LEU A 450 -6.00 4.30 14.03
C LEU A 450 -5.31 5.05 15.17
N ASP A 451 -6.05 5.45 16.19
CA ASP A 451 -5.49 5.87 17.48
C ASP A 451 -5.08 4.62 18.27
N LEU A 452 -3.78 4.38 18.40
CA LEU A 452 -3.21 3.15 18.99
C LEU A 452 -3.49 3.04 20.50
N SER A 453 -3.73 4.17 21.16
CA SER A 453 -4.01 4.22 22.60
C SER A 453 -5.46 3.87 22.91
N LYS A 454 -6.38 4.31 22.05
CA LYS A 454 -7.82 4.10 22.21
C LYS A 454 -8.34 2.88 21.45
N SER A 455 -7.55 2.34 20.51
CA SER A 455 -7.99 1.31 19.57
C SER A 455 -9.24 1.74 18.80
N THR A 456 -9.27 2.99 18.35
CA THR A 456 -10.42 3.57 17.62
C THR A 456 -9.98 4.13 16.28
N PHE A 457 -10.89 4.07 15.30
CA PHE A 457 -10.65 4.61 13.98
C PHE A 457 -11.31 5.99 13.76
N SER A 458 -10.72 6.76 12.84
CA SER A 458 -11.30 7.97 12.26
C SER A 458 -11.06 8.02 10.74
N LEU A 459 -11.88 8.79 10.03
CA LEU A 459 -11.69 9.05 8.62
C LEU A 459 -10.70 10.19 8.44
N VAL A 460 -9.71 10.00 7.56
CA VAL A 460 -8.72 11.03 7.22
C VAL A 460 -9.12 11.73 5.92
N SER A 461 -9.49 10.96 4.90
CA SER A 461 -9.95 11.48 3.61
C SER A 461 -11.06 10.57 3.08
N LYS A 462 -12.03 11.16 2.37
CA LYS A 462 -13.14 10.42 1.76
C LYS A 462 -12.87 10.03 0.31
N GLU A 463 -11.90 10.71 -0.32
CA GLU A 463 -11.47 10.53 -1.69
C GLU A 463 -10.91 9.10 -1.86
N GLN A 464 -11.22 8.48 -2.99
CA GLN A 464 -10.87 7.08 -3.27
C GLN A 464 -9.76 7.00 -4.31
N SER A 465 -8.78 6.12 -4.09
CA SER A 465 -7.73 5.77 -5.05
C SER A 465 -7.57 4.25 -5.15
N VAL A 466 -7.66 3.71 -6.37
CA VAL A 466 -7.61 2.27 -6.64
C VAL A 466 -6.26 1.66 -6.22
N ASP A 467 -5.17 2.39 -6.45
CA ASP A 467 -3.80 1.98 -6.11
C ASP A 467 -3.45 2.24 -4.64
N GLY A 468 -4.39 2.79 -3.86
CA GLY A 468 -4.15 3.28 -2.51
C GLY A 468 -3.62 4.72 -2.48
N ILE A 469 -3.70 5.30 -1.29
CA ILE A 469 -3.28 6.66 -0.97
C ILE A 469 -2.08 6.58 -0.05
N ASP A 470 -0.91 6.99 -0.52
CA ASP A 470 0.29 7.01 0.29
C ASP A 470 0.32 8.22 1.23
N SER A 471 0.99 8.07 2.37
CA SER A 471 1.06 9.12 3.37
C SER A 471 2.32 9.05 4.26
N ALA A 472 2.79 10.21 4.70
CA ALA A 472 3.92 10.31 5.61
C ALA A 472 3.78 11.48 6.58
N TRP A 473 4.35 11.32 7.77
CA TRP A 473 4.24 12.28 8.85
C TRP A 473 5.38 13.30 8.86
N ILE A 474 5.03 14.58 8.97
CA ILE A 474 5.99 15.65 9.24
C ILE A 474 5.65 16.39 10.53
N VAL A 475 6.63 17.12 11.07
CA VAL A 475 6.40 18.14 12.08
C VAL A 475 6.56 19.52 11.42
N LEU A 476 5.44 20.23 11.27
CA LEU A 476 5.40 21.57 10.70
C LEU A 476 5.01 22.56 11.80
N ASN A 477 5.91 23.48 12.14
CA ASN A 477 5.72 24.46 13.22
C ASN A 477 5.32 23.80 14.55
N LYS A 478 6.03 22.73 14.93
CA LYS A 478 5.78 21.91 16.13
C LYS A 478 4.44 21.14 16.13
N VAL A 479 3.70 21.15 15.03
CA VAL A 479 2.44 20.41 14.88
C VAL A 479 2.64 19.24 13.94
N ARG A 480 2.28 18.04 14.41
CA ARG A 480 2.27 16.84 13.57
C ARG A 480 1.24 17.00 12.47
N THR A 481 1.68 16.81 11.23
CA THR A 481 0.89 17.05 10.04
C THR A 481 1.12 15.87 9.10
N LEU A 482 0.05 15.30 8.59
CA LEU A 482 0.13 14.20 7.63
C LEU A 482 0.27 14.79 6.23
N ILE A 483 1.12 14.20 5.41
CA ILE A 483 1.29 14.54 4.00
C ILE A 483 0.74 13.40 3.17
N SER A 484 0.01 13.71 2.10
CA SER A 484 -0.57 12.71 1.21
C SER A 484 -0.80 13.25 -0.20
N GLY A 485 -0.95 12.34 -1.16
CA GLY A 485 -1.42 12.63 -2.51
C GLY A 485 -2.92 12.39 -2.65
N ILE A 486 -3.70 13.46 -2.82
CA ILE A 486 -5.18 13.38 -2.91
C ILE A 486 -5.64 14.25 -4.08
N ASP A 487 -6.54 13.71 -4.92
CA ASP A 487 -7.15 14.40 -6.07
C ASP A 487 -6.12 15.10 -6.98
N ASN A 488 -5.07 14.37 -7.37
CA ASN A 488 -3.98 14.85 -8.22
C ASN A 488 -3.21 16.05 -7.64
N LYS A 489 -3.06 16.10 -6.30
CA LYS A 489 -2.35 17.17 -5.59
C LYS A 489 -1.53 16.58 -4.45
N LEU A 490 -0.39 17.22 -4.14
CA LEU A 490 0.27 17.03 -2.85
C LEU A 490 -0.41 17.92 -1.80
N VAL A 491 -0.81 17.33 -0.67
CA VAL A 491 -1.58 18.01 0.36
C VAL A 491 -1.03 17.72 1.75
N SER A 492 -1.34 18.61 2.68
CA SER A 492 -1.21 18.39 4.11
C SER A 492 -2.58 18.22 4.75
N LEU A 493 -2.67 17.34 5.73
CA LEU A 493 -3.89 16.94 6.42
C LEU A 493 -3.71 17.07 7.93
N ARG A 494 -4.75 17.55 8.60
CA ARG A 494 -4.81 17.65 10.07
C ARG A 494 -6.18 17.24 10.59
N ALA A 495 -6.20 16.53 11.71
CA ALA A 495 -7.44 16.19 12.40
C ALA A 495 -8.31 17.44 12.62
N ALA A 496 -9.61 17.29 12.34
CA ALA A 496 -10.57 18.38 12.24
C ALA A 496 -10.81 19.14 13.55
#